data_AF-A0A1Y1XTM8-F1
#
_entry.id   AF-A0A1Y1XTM8-F1
#
_cell.length_a   1.000
_cell.length_b   1.000
_cell.length_c   1.000
_cell.angle_alpha   90.00
_cell.angle_beta   90.00
_cell.angle_gamma   90.00
#
_symmetry.space_group_name_H-M   'P 1'
#
loop_
_entity.id
_entity.type
_entity.pdbx_description
1 polymer ?
#
loop_
_entity_poly.entity_id
_entity_poly.type
_entity_poly.pdbx_seq_one_letter_code
_entity_poly.pdbx_strand_id
1 'polypeptide(L)'
;MSHANDLIDPVSYLNSTLASLGSFSHAQKLTGGLINYVWRVQLTMAESGASKSVIIKQSLPYLSSNPEIKFSQERTEFEARALSFFSGRDVPAALSLPVYLDDSVRQQFSTICVPEILHYDQEKYVIVMQDMGDHPNIQKWLNGLSDDPSRAGHIGKLLGLYMAQIHLFGYRHWEQLSPTFDNLPSREVLADVVYGGVEGILENAEIPDSAAIGQLAREFGQSVIDRNTPNAKALTFGDFWSGSVYIDECISGTKSNPYLSLIDWEFFGYSSPGIEISHFAVHIFLIGHTSKDQLVKDAVRALLQEFFMAYVASTKDTLDMEELYESCCTHFGLELIIEGASGNWCDAGEGKKLSAEARAILDIGLQHLRKGNPQELIMTKLIKP
;
A
#
# COMPACT_ATOMS: atom_id res chain seq x y z
N MET A 1 -14.46 -11.63 25.72
CA MET A 1 -15.84 -11.93 25.30
C MET A 1 -15.80 -12.21 23.81
N SER A 2 -16.52 -13.21 23.29
CA SER A 2 -16.31 -13.67 21.91
C SER A 2 -16.74 -12.62 20.88
N HIS A 3 -15.78 -11.98 20.23
CA HIS A 3 -16.00 -11.08 19.09
C HIS A 3 -16.55 -11.80 17.83
N ALA A 4 -16.95 -13.06 17.95
CA ALA A 4 -17.42 -13.90 16.85
C ALA A 4 -18.86 -13.57 16.39
N ASN A 5 -19.62 -12.77 17.13
CA ASN A 5 -21.03 -12.49 16.82
C ASN A 5 -21.23 -11.40 15.74
N ASP A 6 -20.21 -10.62 15.40
CA ASP A 6 -20.32 -9.50 14.45
C ASP A 6 -19.76 -9.83 13.05
N LEU A 7 -19.10 -10.99 12.90
CA LEU A 7 -18.55 -11.44 11.64
C LEU A 7 -19.65 -12.00 10.75
N ILE A 8 -19.70 -11.56 9.49
CA ILE A 8 -20.67 -12.12 8.53
C ILE A 8 -20.33 -13.57 8.16
N ASP A 9 -21.35 -14.36 7.83
CA ASP A 9 -21.15 -15.53 6.97
C ASP A 9 -21.12 -15.05 5.51
N PRO A 10 -19.95 -15.06 4.83
CA PRO A 10 -19.79 -14.41 3.53
C PRO A 10 -20.71 -14.99 2.45
N VAL A 11 -20.97 -16.30 2.46
CA VAL A 11 -21.85 -16.95 1.47
C VAL A 11 -23.31 -16.56 1.69
N SER A 12 -23.81 -16.66 2.92
CA SER A 12 -25.19 -16.30 3.25
C SER A 12 -25.43 -14.80 3.03
N TYR A 13 -24.46 -13.97 3.41
CA TYR A 13 -24.50 -12.52 3.18
C TYR A 13 -24.65 -12.20 1.68
N LEU A 14 -23.75 -12.70 0.84
CA LEU A 14 -23.77 -12.42 -0.60
C LEU A 14 -25.04 -12.94 -1.28
N ASN A 15 -25.53 -14.13 -0.91
CA ASN A 15 -26.79 -14.65 -1.43
C ASN A 15 -28.01 -13.83 -0.98
N SER A 16 -27.94 -13.12 0.13
CA SER A 16 -29.03 -12.23 0.58
C SER A 16 -28.99 -10.84 -0.07
N THR A 17 -27.78 -10.36 -0.39
CA THR A 17 -27.57 -8.96 -0.81
C THR A 17 -27.37 -8.80 -2.31
N LEU A 18 -26.76 -9.79 -2.97
CA LEU A 18 -26.34 -9.74 -4.37
C LEU A 18 -26.86 -10.93 -5.19
N ALA A 19 -28.00 -11.52 -4.80
CA ALA A 19 -28.62 -12.66 -5.49
C ALA A 19 -28.85 -12.42 -7.00
N SER A 20 -28.99 -11.16 -7.43
CA SER A 20 -29.15 -10.79 -8.84
C SER A 20 -27.91 -11.08 -9.69
N LEU A 21 -26.71 -11.13 -9.09
CA LEU A 21 -25.47 -11.46 -9.81
C LEU A 21 -25.34 -12.97 -10.10
N GLY A 22 -25.98 -13.80 -9.29
CA GLY A 22 -25.91 -15.26 -9.39
C GLY A 22 -25.96 -15.94 -8.04
N SER A 23 -25.58 -17.23 -8.02
CA SER A 23 -25.50 -18.02 -6.79
C SER A 23 -24.09 -18.00 -6.25
N PHE A 24 -23.94 -17.61 -4.98
CA PHE A 24 -22.66 -17.66 -4.28
C PHE A 24 -22.51 -18.97 -3.53
N SER A 25 -21.33 -19.56 -3.61
CA SER A 25 -20.98 -20.80 -2.93
C SER A 25 -19.52 -20.73 -2.48
N HIS A 26 -19.14 -21.53 -1.49
CA HIS A 26 -17.77 -21.71 -1.03
C HIS A 26 -16.96 -20.42 -0.81
N ALA A 27 -16.81 -20.02 0.45
CA ALA A 27 -15.91 -18.95 0.83
C ALA A 27 -14.57 -19.51 1.32
N GLN A 28 -13.48 -19.00 0.75
CA GLN A 28 -12.13 -19.23 1.23
C GLN A 28 -11.64 -17.97 1.94
N LYS A 29 -11.33 -18.05 3.23
CA LYS A 29 -10.65 -16.95 3.93
C LYS A 29 -9.26 -16.78 3.35
N LEU A 30 -8.93 -15.55 2.93
CA LEU A 30 -7.60 -15.20 2.47
C LEU A 30 -6.71 -14.85 3.67
N THR A 31 -5.43 -15.19 3.56
CA THR A 31 -4.41 -14.92 4.57
C THR A 31 -3.40 -13.89 4.06
N GLY A 32 -2.68 -13.24 4.97
CA GLY A 32 -1.63 -12.25 4.64
C GLY A 32 -2.00 -10.81 4.98
N GLY A 33 -3.29 -10.47 5.03
CA GLY A 33 -3.76 -9.17 5.53
C GLY A 33 -3.80 -9.11 7.06
N LEU A 34 -3.44 -7.97 7.64
CA LEU A 34 -3.39 -7.75 9.09
C LEU A 34 -4.63 -7.03 9.65
N ILE A 35 -5.38 -6.34 8.80
CA ILE A 35 -6.33 -5.32 9.25
C ILE A 35 -7.78 -5.79 9.15
N ASN A 36 -8.12 -6.51 8.08
CA ASN A 36 -9.50 -6.88 7.77
C ASN A 36 -9.66 -8.38 7.65
N TYR A 37 -10.92 -8.82 7.71
CA TYR A 37 -11.28 -10.18 7.34
C TYR A 37 -11.64 -10.19 5.86
N VAL A 38 -10.93 -11.01 5.08
CA VAL A 38 -11.05 -11.06 3.63
C VAL A 38 -11.35 -12.48 3.20
N TRP A 39 -12.33 -12.64 2.30
CA TRP A 39 -12.65 -13.93 1.69
C TRP A 39 -12.79 -13.80 0.19
N ARG A 40 -12.35 -14.85 -0.49
CA ARG A 40 -12.70 -15.12 -1.89
C ARG A 40 -13.92 -16.02 -1.91
N VAL A 41 -14.96 -15.63 -2.64
CA VAL A 41 -16.22 -16.39 -2.73
C VAL A 41 -16.50 -16.75 -4.18
N GLN A 42 -16.84 -18.01 -4.43
CA GLN A 42 -17.18 -18.47 -5.77
C GLN A 42 -18.59 -18.03 -6.16
N LEU A 43 -18.73 -17.53 -7.38
CA LEU A 43 -19.96 -17.02 -7.96
C LEU A 43 -20.27 -17.80 -9.24
N THR A 44 -21.42 -18.47 -9.27
CA THR A 44 -21.96 -19.04 -10.50
C THR A 44 -22.94 -18.06 -11.12
N MET A 45 -22.59 -17.51 -12.28
CA MET A 45 -23.40 -16.50 -12.98
C MET A 45 -24.69 -17.12 -13.52
N ALA A 46 -25.83 -16.47 -13.24
CA ALA A 46 -27.15 -17.01 -13.59
C ALA A 46 -27.38 -17.18 -15.11
N GLU A 47 -26.81 -16.29 -15.93
CA GLU A 47 -27.10 -16.23 -17.37
C GLU A 47 -26.23 -17.16 -18.21
N SER A 48 -25.00 -17.47 -17.77
CA SER A 48 -24.02 -18.20 -18.58
C SER A 48 -23.58 -19.54 -17.97
N GLY A 49 -23.91 -19.81 -16.70
CA GLY A 49 -23.38 -20.94 -15.95
C GLY A 49 -21.86 -20.87 -15.73
N ALA A 50 -21.21 -19.76 -16.09
CA ALA A 50 -19.79 -19.56 -15.89
C ALA A 50 -19.49 -19.30 -14.40
N SER A 51 -18.43 -19.91 -13.90
CA SER A 51 -17.92 -19.65 -12.56
C SER A 51 -16.93 -18.48 -12.59
N LYS A 52 -17.15 -17.50 -11.73
CA LYS A 52 -16.22 -16.42 -11.37
C LYS A 52 -16.04 -16.40 -9.86
N SER A 53 -15.27 -15.45 -9.35
CA SER A 53 -15.17 -15.18 -7.93
C SER A 53 -15.26 -13.68 -7.65
N VAL A 54 -15.62 -13.37 -6.41
CA VAL A 54 -15.60 -12.01 -5.86
C VAL A 54 -14.79 -12.00 -4.56
N ILE A 55 -14.29 -10.83 -4.19
CA ILE A 55 -13.69 -10.60 -2.88
C ILE A 55 -14.70 -9.91 -1.99
N ILE A 56 -14.83 -10.39 -0.76
CA ILE A 56 -15.57 -9.73 0.30
C ILE A 56 -14.60 -9.39 1.44
N LYS A 57 -14.65 -8.13 1.87
CA LYS A 57 -13.78 -7.56 2.90
C LYS A 57 -14.67 -6.95 3.99
N GLN A 58 -14.44 -7.33 5.24
CA GLN A 58 -15.14 -6.78 6.40
C GLN A 58 -14.14 -6.18 7.40
N SER A 59 -14.40 -4.95 7.81
CA SER A 59 -13.66 -4.28 8.88
C SER A 59 -14.40 -4.42 10.21
N LEU A 60 -13.70 -4.87 11.24
CA LEU A 60 -14.16 -4.88 12.63
C LEU A 60 -13.49 -3.71 13.40
N PRO A 61 -13.96 -3.31 14.61
CA PRO A 61 -13.42 -2.14 15.34
C PRO A 61 -12.00 -2.35 15.91
N TYR A 62 -11.25 -3.29 15.33
CA TYR A 62 -9.91 -3.71 15.70
C TYR A 62 -9.20 -4.37 14.49
N LEU A 63 -7.90 -4.63 14.61
CA LEU A 63 -7.12 -5.34 13.59
C LEU A 63 -7.42 -6.83 13.57
N SER A 64 -7.60 -7.43 12.39
CA SER A 64 -7.87 -8.87 12.26
C SER A 64 -6.71 -9.75 12.74
N SER A 65 -5.47 -9.24 12.72
CA SER A 65 -4.27 -9.90 13.27
C SER A 65 -4.14 -9.76 14.78
N ASN A 66 -4.61 -8.65 15.37
CA ASN A 66 -4.51 -8.36 16.79
C ASN A 66 -5.74 -7.57 17.29
N PRO A 67 -6.77 -8.28 17.81
CA PRO A 67 -8.00 -7.64 18.29
C PRO A 67 -7.84 -6.66 19.45
N GLU A 68 -6.69 -6.63 20.14
CA GLU A 68 -6.42 -5.65 21.20
C GLU A 68 -6.09 -4.26 20.64
N ILE A 69 -5.67 -4.17 19.38
CA ILE A 69 -5.40 -2.91 18.70
C ILE A 69 -6.71 -2.42 18.06
N LYS A 70 -7.30 -1.38 18.64
CA LYS A 70 -8.50 -0.73 18.12
C LYS A 70 -8.18 -0.02 16.82
N PHE A 71 -9.10 -0.11 15.85
CA PHE A 71 -9.00 0.64 14.61
C PHE A 71 -10.39 0.93 14.06
N SER A 72 -10.63 2.19 13.63
CA SER A 72 -11.92 2.64 13.12
C SER A 72 -12.37 1.82 11.91
N GLN A 73 -13.62 1.39 11.91
CA GLN A 73 -14.23 0.68 10.77
C GLN A 73 -14.50 1.63 9.59
N GLU A 74 -14.44 2.95 9.80
CA GLU A 74 -14.56 3.95 8.74
C GLU A 74 -13.52 3.78 7.62
N ARG A 75 -12.41 3.07 7.89
CA ARG A 75 -11.44 2.66 6.86
C ARG A 75 -12.08 1.91 5.67
N THR A 76 -13.17 1.17 5.90
CA THR A 76 -13.96 0.55 4.82
C THR A 76 -14.59 1.60 3.92
N GLU A 77 -15.11 2.70 4.48
CA GLU A 77 -15.70 3.76 3.68
C GLU A 77 -14.66 4.47 2.82
N PHE A 78 -13.46 4.72 3.36
CA PHE A 78 -12.35 5.29 2.60
C PHE A 78 -11.91 4.36 1.45
N GLU A 79 -11.79 3.07 1.69
CA GLU A 79 -11.50 2.10 0.62
C GLU A 79 -12.62 2.10 -0.44
N ALA A 80 -13.89 2.08 -0.04
CA ALA A 80 -15.02 2.10 -0.96
C ALA A 80 -15.05 3.38 -1.83
N ARG A 81 -14.75 4.54 -1.22
CA ARG A 81 -14.61 5.83 -1.92
C ARG A 81 -13.40 5.82 -2.85
N ALA A 82 -12.28 5.21 -2.47
CA ALA A 82 -11.11 5.08 -3.33
C ALA A 82 -11.41 4.23 -4.57
N LEU A 83 -12.02 3.05 -4.41
CA LEU A 83 -12.43 2.22 -5.55
C LEU A 83 -13.42 2.97 -6.48
N SER A 84 -14.32 3.75 -5.89
CA SER A 84 -15.25 4.63 -6.63
C SER A 84 -14.52 5.74 -7.39
N PHE A 85 -13.50 6.36 -6.78
CA PHE A 85 -12.66 7.39 -7.38
C PHE A 85 -11.96 6.91 -8.66
N PHE A 86 -11.47 5.67 -8.67
CA PHE A 86 -10.80 5.10 -9.83
C PHE A 86 -11.76 4.64 -10.92
N SER A 87 -12.87 3.98 -10.56
CA SER A 87 -13.84 3.43 -11.51
C SER A 87 -14.63 4.53 -12.26
N GLY A 88 -14.97 5.63 -11.60
CA GLY A 88 -15.62 6.80 -12.22
C GLY A 88 -17.00 6.53 -12.85
N ARG A 89 -17.64 5.38 -12.57
CA ARG A 89 -18.92 4.96 -13.16
C ARG A 89 -19.76 4.18 -12.17
N ASP A 90 -21.08 4.33 -12.27
CA ASP A 90 -22.10 3.52 -11.60
C ASP A 90 -21.86 3.31 -10.08
N VAL A 91 -21.40 4.36 -9.40
CA VAL A 91 -21.14 4.32 -7.95
C VAL A 91 -22.45 4.52 -7.17
N PRO A 92 -22.64 3.80 -6.04
CA PRO A 92 -23.74 4.06 -5.12
C PRO A 92 -23.78 5.54 -4.70
N ALA A 93 -24.98 6.13 -4.55
CA ALA A 93 -25.13 7.54 -4.19
C ALA A 93 -24.39 7.93 -2.90
N ALA A 94 -24.26 6.99 -1.94
CA ALA A 94 -23.51 7.17 -0.70
C ALA A 94 -21.99 7.33 -0.90
N LEU A 95 -21.46 6.91 -2.06
CA LEU A 95 -20.05 7.00 -2.43
C LEU A 95 -19.81 8.04 -3.53
N SER A 96 -20.80 8.89 -3.83
CA SER A 96 -20.66 9.90 -4.86
C SER A 96 -19.58 10.91 -4.49
N LEU A 97 -18.64 11.12 -5.40
CA LEU A 97 -17.53 12.06 -5.24
C LEU A 97 -17.76 13.31 -6.09
N PRO A 98 -17.27 14.48 -5.63
CA PRO A 98 -17.38 15.72 -6.39
C PRO A 98 -16.51 15.70 -7.66
N VAL A 99 -15.46 14.88 -7.67
CA VAL A 99 -14.60 14.65 -8.82
C VAL A 99 -14.02 13.24 -8.75
N TYR A 100 -13.82 12.61 -9.90
CA TYR A 100 -13.23 11.28 -10.07
C TYR A 100 -11.92 11.42 -10.83
N LEU A 101 -11.08 10.38 -10.83
CA LEU A 101 -9.85 10.40 -11.63
C LEU A 101 -10.16 10.69 -13.11
N ASP A 102 -9.30 11.43 -13.80
CA ASP A 102 -9.52 11.80 -15.19
C ASP A 102 -9.54 10.57 -16.13
N ASP A 103 -10.45 10.58 -17.11
CA ASP A 103 -10.50 9.54 -18.15
C ASP A 103 -9.19 9.45 -18.95
N SER A 104 -8.50 10.59 -19.14
CA SER A 104 -7.20 10.61 -19.82
C SER A 104 -6.13 9.86 -19.05
N VAL A 105 -6.10 10.00 -17.71
CA VAL A 105 -5.19 9.25 -16.84
C VAL A 105 -5.57 7.76 -16.89
N ARG A 106 -6.85 7.40 -16.76
CA ARG A 106 -7.29 6.00 -16.90
C ARG A 106 -6.88 5.37 -18.24
N GLN A 107 -7.03 6.09 -19.34
CA GLN A 107 -6.66 5.59 -20.67
C GLN A 107 -5.14 5.45 -20.82
N GLN A 108 -4.38 6.44 -20.33
CA GLN A 108 -2.92 6.42 -20.36
C GLN A 108 -2.35 5.25 -19.55
N PHE A 109 -2.96 4.91 -18.43
CA PHE A 109 -2.55 3.82 -17.53
C PHE A 109 -3.52 2.63 -17.58
N SER A 110 -4.03 2.29 -18.75
CA SER A 110 -5.02 1.22 -18.94
C SER A 110 -4.52 -0.20 -18.58
N THR A 111 -3.22 -0.38 -18.38
CA THR A 111 -2.63 -1.61 -17.86
C THR A 111 -2.52 -1.64 -16.34
N ILE A 112 -2.89 -0.56 -15.64
CA ILE A 112 -3.04 -0.54 -14.18
C ILE A 112 -4.53 -0.67 -13.86
N CYS A 113 -4.87 -1.67 -13.07
CA CYS A 113 -6.22 -1.99 -12.67
C CYS A 113 -6.38 -1.80 -11.15
N VAL A 114 -7.49 -1.17 -10.78
CA VAL A 114 -8.00 -1.11 -9.41
C VAL A 114 -9.28 -1.95 -9.37
N PRO A 115 -9.52 -2.78 -8.35
CA PRO A 115 -10.73 -3.59 -8.26
C PRO A 115 -12.00 -2.75 -8.41
N GLU A 116 -12.93 -3.21 -9.25
CA GLU A 116 -14.25 -2.59 -9.31
C GLU A 116 -15.03 -2.89 -8.02
N ILE A 117 -15.69 -1.87 -7.48
CA ILE A 117 -16.61 -2.03 -6.36
C ILE A 117 -17.95 -2.58 -6.86
N LEU A 118 -18.40 -3.68 -6.27
CA LEU A 118 -19.68 -4.32 -6.61
C LEU A 118 -20.76 -3.96 -5.59
N HIS A 119 -20.38 -3.80 -4.33
CA HIS A 119 -21.30 -3.47 -3.24
C HIS A 119 -20.57 -2.86 -2.05
N TYR A 120 -21.24 -1.96 -1.35
CA TYR A 120 -20.81 -1.38 -0.09
C TYR A 120 -21.98 -1.38 0.89
N ASP A 121 -21.76 -1.96 2.06
CA ASP A 121 -22.69 -1.94 3.20
C ASP A 121 -22.03 -1.15 4.33
N GLN A 122 -22.53 0.07 4.55
CA GLN A 122 -22.04 0.99 5.56
C GLN A 122 -22.35 0.50 6.99
N GLU A 123 -23.48 -0.18 7.20
CA GLU A 123 -23.89 -0.62 8.54
C GLU A 123 -23.01 -1.78 9.05
N LYS A 124 -22.60 -2.66 8.14
CA LYS A 124 -21.75 -3.83 8.48
C LYS A 124 -20.27 -3.62 8.19
N TYR A 125 -19.91 -2.49 7.60
CA TYR A 125 -18.55 -2.18 7.14
C TYR A 125 -18.00 -3.27 6.22
N VAL A 126 -18.77 -3.57 5.17
CA VAL A 126 -18.45 -4.60 4.18
C VAL A 126 -18.29 -3.99 2.80
N ILE A 127 -17.22 -4.39 2.09
CA ILE A 127 -17.07 -4.18 0.66
C ILE A 127 -17.12 -5.53 -0.05
N VAL A 128 -17.86 -5.58 -1.16
CA VAL A 128 -17.73 -6.64 -2.16
C VAL A 128 -17.14 -6.01 -3.41
N MET A 129 -16.06 -6.60 -3.92
CA MET A 129 -15.30 -6.07 -5.06
C MET A 129 -14.88 -7.17 -6.02
N GLN A 130 -14.44 -6.76 -7.20
CA GLN A 130 -13.85 -7.62 -8.21
C GLN A 130 -12.69 -8.45 -7.62
N ASP A 131 -12.66 -9.75 -7.94
CA ASP A 131 -11.49 -10.58 -7.69
C ASP A 131 -10.47 -10.38 -8.81
N MET A 132 -9.27 -9.95 -8.44
CA MET A 132 -8.18 -9.72 -9.38
C MET A 132 -7.46 -11.01 -9.78
N GLY A 133 -7.87 -12.17 -9.25
CA GLY A 133 -7.30 -13.48 -9.60
C GLY A 133 -6.19 -13.93 -8.67
N ASP A 134 -5.50 -15.00 -9.05
CA ASP A 134 -4.38 -15.57 -8.30
C ASP A 134 -3.06 -15.28 -9.03
N HIS A 135 -2.59 -14.04 -8.87
CA HIS A 135 -1.35 -13.56 -9.48
C HIS A 135 -0.27 -13.38 -8.41
N PRO A 136 1.03 -13.47 -8.77
CA PRO A 136 2.09 -13.12 -7.84
C PRO A 136 2.03 -11.62 -7.54
N ASN A 137 2.19 -11.27 -6.26
CA ASN A 137 2.57 -9.91 -5.90
C ASN A 137 4.01 -9.60 -6.39
N ILE A 138 4.40 -8.33 -6.43
CA ILE A 138 5.67 -7.91 -7.03
C ILE A 138 6.88 -8.56 -6.34
N GLN A 139 6.79 -8.86 -5.04
CA GLN A 139 7.83 -9.61 -4.33
C GLN A 139 7.98 -11.03 -4.86
N LYS A 140 6.88 -11.79 -4.96
CA LYS A 140 6.91 -13.15 -5.52
C LYS A 140 7.36 -13.14 -6.97
N TRP A 141 6.93 -12.14 -7.74
CA TRP A 141 7.31 -11.99 -9.14
C TRP A 141 8.81 -11.71 -9.29
N LEU A 142 9.37 -10.76 -8.52
CA LEU A 142 10.81 -10.47 -8.53
C LEU A 142 11.63 -11.70 -8.11
N ASN A 143 11.22 -12.41 -7.07
CA ASN A 143 11.91 -13.62 -6.61
C ASN A 143 11.79 -14.80 -7.59
N GLY A 144 10.75 -14.81 -8.43
CA GLY A 144 10.54 -15.79 -9.49
C GLY A 144 11.14 -15.38 -10.84
N LEU A 145 11.79 -14.23 -10.93
CA LEU A 145 12.32 -13.71 -12.18
C LEU A 145 13.41 -14.64 -12.72
N SER A 146 13.24 -15.09 -13.96
CA SER A 146 14.20 -15.98 -14.63
C SER A 146 14.92 -15.32 -15.81
N ASP A 147 14.57 -14.08 -16.13
CA ASP A 147 14.99 -13.37 -17.34
C ASP A 147 15.29 -11.89 -17.09
N ASP A 148 15.07 -11.03 -18.09
CA ASP A 148 15.62 -9.68 -18.20
C ASP A 148 15.20 -8.71 -17.08
N PRO A 149 16.16 -8.17 -16.28
CA PRO A 149 15.92 -7.12 -15.29
C PRO A 149 15.24 -5.85 -15.83
N SER A 150 15.35 -5.57 -17.14
CA SER A 150 14.72 -4.40 -17.76
C SER A 150 13.19 -4.41 -17.60
N ARG A 151 12.57 -5.60 -17.46
CA ARG A 151 11.13 -5.75 -17.22
C ARG A 151 10.71 -5.12 -15.90
N ALA A 152 11.53 -5.29 -14.86
CA ALA A 152 11.30 -4.66 -13.56
C ALA A 152 11.45 -3.14 -13.66
N GLY A 153 12.40 -2.64 -14.46
CA GLY A 153 12.54 -1.22 -14.78
C GLY A 153 11.29 -0.63 -15.45
N HIS A 154 10.70 -1.33 -16.43
CA HIS A 154 9.44 -0.89 -17.07
C HIS A 154 8.28 -0.80 -16.07
N ILE A 155 8.14 -1.78 -15.17
CA ILE A 155 7.14 -1.73 -14.10
C ILE A 155 7.40 -0.55 -13.16
N GLY A 156 8.65 -0.36 -12.75
CA GLY A 156 9.07 0.78 -11.92
C GLY A 156 8.66 2.11 -12.56
N LYS A 157 9.02 2.32 -13.83
CA LYS A 157 8.63 3.52 -14.60
C LYS A 157 7.11 3.71 -14.62
N LEU A 158 6.36 2.66 -14.92
CA LEU A 158 4.89 2.71 -15.03
C LEU A 158 4.26 3.12 -13.70
N LEU A 159 4.67 2.50 -12.60
CA LEU A 159 4.21 2.82 -11.25
C LEU A 159 4.60 4.25 -10.84
N GLY A 160 5.84 4.67 -11.13
CA GLY A 160 6.32 6.02 -10.80
C GLY A 160 5.52 7.12 -11.51
N LEU A 161 5.22 6.91 -12.79
CA LEU A 161 4.35 7.82 -13.55
C LEU A 161 2.92 7.84 -13.00
N TYR A 162 2.36 6.67 -12.67
CA TYR A 162 0.98 6.57 -12.19
C TYR A 162 0.79 7.23 -10.82
N MET A 163 1.67 6.94 -9.87
CA MET A 163 1.63 7.58 -8.54
C MET A 163 1.82 9.09 -8.64
N ALA A 164 2.72 9.56 -9.51
CA ALA A 164 2.85 10.98 -9.79
C ALA A 164 1.53 11.61 -10.28
N GLN A 165 0.77 10.94 -11.15
CA GLN A 165 -0.53 11.46 -11.60
C GLN A 165 -1.55 11.52 -10.46
N ILE A 166 -1.63 10.49 -9.60
CA ILE A 166 -2.55 10.51 -8.45
C ILE A 166 -2.21 11.65 -7.50
N HIS A 167 -0.93 11.81 -7.17
CA HIS A 167 -0.45 12.85 -6.26
C HIS A 167 -0.76 14.25 -6.81
N LEU A 168 -0.44 14.50 -8.09
CA LEU A 168 -0.71 15.77 -8.76
C LEU A 168 -2.21 16.03 -8.91
N PHE A 169 -3.01 14.99 -9.13
CA PHE A 169 -4.46 15.10 -9.16
C PHE A 169 -4.99 15.56 -7.80
N GLY A 170 -4.58 14.89 -6.71
CA GLY A 170 -4.93 15.28 -5.35
C GLY A 170 -4.58 16.73 -5.03
N TYR A 171 -3.40 17.18 -5.48
CA TYR A 171 -2.93 18.55 -5.31
C TYR A 171 -3.83 19.57 -6.03
N ARG A 172 -4.20 19.29 -7.29
CA ARG A 172 -5.06 20.17 -8.11
C ARG A 172 -6.50 20.21 -7.60
N HIS A 173 -6.98 19.12 -7.01
CA HIS A 173 -8.36 18.95 -6.58
C HIS A 173 -8.54 19.01 -5.06
N TRP A 174 -7.55 19.55 -4.33
CA TRP A 174 -7.53 19.63 -2.87
C TRP A 174 -8.84 20.15 -2.27
N GLU A 175 -9.35 21.28 -2.76
CA GLU A 175 -10.56 21.91 -2.22
C GLU A 175 -11.81 21.03 -2.37
N GLN A 176 -11.85 20.19 -3.41
CA GLN A 176 -12.99 19.34 -3.72
C GLN A 176 -12.91 18.02 -2.95
N LEU A 177 -11.71 17.46 -2.78
CA LEU A 177 -11.52 16.10 -2.29
C LEU A 177 -11.06 16.00 -0.84
N SER A 178 -10.42 17.03 -0.28
CA SER A 178 -9.91 17.00 1.11
C SER A 178 -10.96 16.70 2.18
N PRO A 179 -12.23 17.15 2.09
CA PRO A 179 -13.25 16.76 3.08
C PRO A 179 -13.65 15.28 2.97
N THR A 180 -13.52 14.69 1.79
CA THR A 180 -13.98 13.33 1.48
C THR A 180 -12.91 12.29 1.79
N PHE A 181 -11.64 12.66 1.62
CA PHE A 181 -10.47 11.81 1.83
C PHE A 181 -9.64 12.26 3.05
N ASP A 182 -10.30 12.85 4.06
CA ASP A 182 -9.68 13.10 5.36
C ASP A 182 -9.68 11.83 6.22
N ASN A 183 -8.80 10.89 5.87
CA ASN A 183 -8.63 9.63 6.57
C ASN A 183 -7.81 9.79 7.85
N LEU A 184 -8.28 10.67 8.76
CA LEU A 184 -7.64 10.92 10.06
C LEU A 184 -7.45 9.64 10.87
N PRO A 185 -8.43 8.71 10.99
CA PRO A 185 -8.25 7.51 11.80
C PRO A 185 -7.07 6.64 11.34
N SER A 186 -6.85 6.50 10.03
CA SER A 186 -5.68 5.78 9.50
C SER A 186 -4.37 6.50 9.82
N ARG A 187 -4.36 7.84 9.77
CA ARG A 187 -3.16 8.65 10.09
C ARG A 187 -2.83 8.59 11.58
N GLU A 188 -3.84 8.59 12.45
CA GLU A 188 -3.67 8.38 13.89
C GLU A 188 -3.07 7.00 14.19
N VAL A 189 -3.55 5.94 13.54
CA VAL A 189 -2.96 4.60 13.71
C VAL A 189 -1.51 4.54 13.23
N LEU A 190 -1.18 5.16 12.09
CA LEU A 190 0.22 5.26 11.64
C LEU A 190 1.09 6.02 12.65
N ALA A 191 0.61 7.16 13.16
CA ALA A 191 1.31 7.94 14.17
C ALA A 191 1.55 7.17 15.48
N ASP A 192 0.50 6.58 16.04
CA ASP A 192 0.51 6.00 17.37
C ASP A 192 1.16 4.61 17.38
N VAL A 193 0.81 3.77 16.42
CA VAL A 193 1.23 2.36 16.41
C VAL A 193 2.57 2.21 15.69
N VAL A 194 2.68 2.76 14.49
CA VAL A 194 3.87 2.55 13.64
C VAL A 194 5.02 3.41 14.14
N TYR A 195 4.85 4.73 14.13
CA TYR A 195 5.94 5.63 14.54
C TYR A 195 6.12 5.70 16.06
N GLY A 196 5.02 5.69 16.83
CA GLY A 196 5.04 5.66 18.30
C GLY A 196 5.71 4.40 18.86
N GLY A 197 5.67 3.27 18.13
CA GLY A 197 6.30 2.01 18.51
C GLY A 197 7.83 1.94 18.33
N VAL A 198 8.43 2.88 17.59
CA VAL A 198 9.86 2.82 17.22
C VAL A 198 10.78 2.82 18.43
N GLU A 199 10.48 3.60 19.47
CA GLU A 199 11.30 3.62 20.69
C GLU A 199 11.37 2.24 21.34
N GLY A 200 10.22 1.59 21.53
CA GLY A 200 10.15 0.25 22.12
C GLY A 200 10.84 -0.81 21.28
N ILE A 201 10.78 -0.70 19.95
CA ILE A 201 11.56 -1.55 19.03
C ILE A 201 13.06 -1.41 19.32
N LEU A 202 13.55 -0.17 19.42
CA LEU A 202 14.97 0.14 19.62
C LEU A 202 15.46 -0.24 21.01
N GLU A 203 14.63 -0.08 22.05
CA GLU A 203 14.92 -0.54 23.41
C GLU A 203 15.07 -2.06 23.46
N ASN A 204 14.14 -2.80 22.85
CA ASN A 204 14.22 -4.26 22.75
C ASN A 204 15.45 -4.73 21.97
N ALA A 205 15.94 -3.92 21.03
CA ALA A 205 17.17 -4.16 20.28
C ALA A 205 18.45 -3.65 20.98
N GLU A 206 18.34 -3.12 22.21
CA GLU A 206 19.45 -2.59 23.01
C GLU A 206 20.24 -1.46 22.31
N ILE A 207 19.52 -0.56 21.61
CA ILE A 207 20.11 0.58 20.91
C ILE A 207 20.29 1.77 21.87
N PRO A 208 21.53 2.30 22.08
CA PRO A 208 21.80 3.32 23.11
C PRO A 208 21.07 4.67 22.98
N ASP A 209 20.70 5.08 21.78
CA ASP A 209 20.02 6.35 21.48
C ASP A 209 18.54 6.14 21.09
N SER A 210 17.93 5.06 21.58
CA SER A 210 16.51 4.71 21.34
C SER A 210 15.56 5.87 21.59
N ALA A 211 15.72 6.59 22.70
CA ALA A 211 14.87 7.72 23.07
C ALA A 211 14.94 8.90 22.07
N ALA A 212 16.12 9.21 21.54
CA ALA A 212 16.29 10.31 20.59
C ALA A 212 15.64 9.98 19.23
N ILE A 213 15.81 8.75 18.76
CA ILE A 213 15.21 8.29 17.50
C ILE A 213 13.70 8.07 17.67
N GLY A 214 13.27 7.57 18.83
CA GLY A 214 11.86 7.46 19.19
C GLY A 214 11.15 8.81 19.21
N GLN A 215 11.82 9.86 19.72
CA GLN A 215 11.31 11.22 19.65
C GLN A 215 11.17 11.72 18.22
N LEU A 216 12.19 11.51 17.38
CA LEU A 216 12.13 11.85 15.95
C LEU A 216 10.98 11.12 15.25
N ALA A 217 10.77 9.83 15.55
CA ALA A 217 9.67 9.05 14.99
C ALA A 217 8.31 9.63 15.38
N ARG A 218 8.09 9.97 16.66
CA ARG A 218 6.84 10.60 17.13
C ARG A 218 6.59 11.96 16.50
N GLU A 219 7.63 12.80 16.39
CA GLU A 219 7.52 14.11 15.72
C GLU A 219 7.15 13.93 14.24
N PHE A 220 7.75 12.95 13.57
CA PHE A 220 7.38 12.57 12.22
C PHE A 220 5.92 12.09 12.13
N GLY A 221 5.48 11.21 13.02
CA GLY A 221 4.10 10.74 13.10
C GLY A 221 3.09 11.87 13.32
N GLN A 222 3.41 12.83 14.18
CA GLN A 222 2.57 14.02 14.38
C GLN A 222 2.45 14.86 13.09
N SER A 223 3.53 14.97 12.31
CA SER A 223 3.48 15.69 11.03
C SER A 223 2.52 15.05 10.02
N VAL A 224 2.32 13.72 10.08
CA VAL A 224 1.35 12.98 9.25
C VAL A 224 -0.09 13.32 9.66
N ILE A 225 -0.36 13.48 10.96
CA ILE A 225 -1.66 13.90 11.47
C ILE A 225 -1.96 15.36 11.09
N ASP A 226 -0.98 16.25 11.26
CA ASP A 226 -1.26 17.68 11.14
C ASP A 226 -1.34 18.16 9.69
N ARG A 227 -0.73 17.44 8.73
CA ARG A 227 -0.68 17.84 7.29
C ARG A 227 -0.14 19.25 7.07
N ASN A 228 0.79 19.68 7.93
CA ASN A 228 1.31 21.05 7.90
C ASN A 228 2.42 21.26 6.86
N THR A 229 2.68 20.28 5.98
CA THR A 229 3.73 20.38 4.96
C THR A 229 3.17 20.83 3.61
N PRO A 230 3.96 21.53 2.76
CA PRO A 230 3.52 21.94 1.42
C PRO A 230 2.98 20.79 0.57
N ASN A 231 3.58 19.60 0.67
CA ASN A 231 3.19 18.44 -0.14
C ASN A 231 2.09 17.57 0.50
N ALA A 232 1.62 17.87 1.72
CA ALA A 232 0.54 17.12 2.38
C ALA A 232 -0.81 17.18 1.63
N LYS A 233 -0.88 17.94 0.54
CA LYS A 233 -2.00 18.03 -0.39
C LYS A 233 -1.96 16.97 -1.50
N ALA A 234 -1.04 16.02 -1.48
CA ALA A 234 -1.10 14.89 -2.39
C ALA A 234 -2.14 13.87 -1.90
N LEU A 235 -2.95 13.34 -2.81
CA LEU A 235 -3.66 12.09 -2.54
C LEU A 235 -2.65 10.96 -2.63
N THR A 236 -2.62 10.09 -1.64
CA THR A 236 -1.70 8.96 -1.53
C THR A 236 -2.49 7.67 -1.39
N PHE A 237 -1.97 6.57 -1.90
CA PHE A 237 -2.39 5.20 -1.59
C PHE A 237 -2.44 4.93 -0.08
N GLY A 238 -1.42 5.40 0.64
CA GLY A 238 -1.27 5.30 2.09
C GLY A 238 -0.62 4.00 2.59
N ASP A 239 -0.78 2.89 1.88
CA ASP A 239 -0.13 1.59 2.15
C ASP A 239 0.41 0.95 0.85
N PHE A 240 1.29 1.68 0.16
CA PHE A 240 1.86 1.25 -1.13
C PHE A 240 3.15 0.43 -0.91
N TRP A 241 3.01 -0.89 -0.77
CA TRP A 241 4.11 -1.82 -0.50
C TRP A 241 4.13 -2.98 -1.49
N SER A 242 5.12 -3.87 -1.37
CA SER A 242 5.27 -5.01 -2.28
C SER A 242 4.08 -5.97 -2.26
N GLY A 243 3.32 -6.00 -1.15
CA GLY A 243 2.13 -6.82 -0.98
C GLY A 243 0.90 -6.32 -1.75
N SER A 244 0.80 -5.02 -2.03
CA SER A 244 -0.38 -4.40 -2.67
C SER A 244 -0.30 -4.28 -4.19
N VAL A 245 0.79 -4.76 -4.81
CA VAL A 245 1.02 -4.73 -6.27
C VAL A 245 1.08 -6.14 -6.84
N TYR A 246 0.09 -6.51 -7.66
CA TYR A 246 -0.02 -7.81 -8.31
C TYR A 246 0.31 -7.72 -9.80
N ILE A 247 0.99 -8.73 -10.33
CA ILE A 247 1.47 -8.74 -11.72
C ILE A 247 0.80 -9.87 -12.49
N ASP A 248 0.02 -9.50 -13.51
CA ASP A 248 -0.54 -10.41 -14.49
C ASP A 248 0.19 -10.27 -15.83
N GLU A 249 0.98 -11.30 -16.16
CA GLU A 249 1.69 -11.39 -17.42
C GLU A 249 0.85 -12.04 -18.54
N CYS A 250 -0.21 -12.78 -18.19
CA CYS A 250 -1.01 -13.60 -19.08
C CYS A 250 -2.03 -12.81 -19.89
N ILE A 251 -2.58 -11.71 -19.34
CA ILE A 251 -3.52 -10.83 -20.08
C ILE A 251 -2.80 -10.05 -21.20
N SER A 252 -1.47 -9.92 -21.13
CA SER A 252 -0.68 -9.32 -22.19
C SER A 252 -0.53 -10.29 -23.39
N GLY A 253 -1.44 -10.21 -24.36
CA GLY A 253 -1.30 -10.91 -25.65
C GLY A 253 -0.01 -10.55 -26.41
N THR A 254 0.74 -9.56 -25.92
CA THR A 254 2.09 -9.19 -26.31
C THR A 254 2.96 -9.11 -25.07
N LYS A 255 4.11 -9.80 -25.04
CA LYS A 255 5.10 -9.86 -23.94
C LYS A 255 5.65 -8.50 -23.44
N SER A 256 5.13 -7.37 -23.90
CA SER A 256 5.74 -6.05 -23.73
C SER A 256 5.25 -5.28 -22.50
N ASN A 257 3.99 -5.41 -22.05
CA ASN A 257 3.47 -4.67 -20.89
C ASN A 257 2.62 -5.56 -19.97
N PRO A 258 3.04 -5.81 -18.72
CA PRO A 258 2.22 -6.55 -17.75
C PRO A 258 1.02 -5.72 -17.31
N TYR A 259 -0.06 -6.41 -16.93
CA TYR A 259 -1.17 -5.79 -16.20
C TYR A 259 -0.82 -5.75 -14.72
N LEU A 260 -0.99 -4.60 -14.08
CA LEU A 260 -0.72 -4.39 -12.67
C LEU A 260 -2.04 -4.22 -11.94
N SER A 261 -2.30 -5.03 -10.92
CA SER A 261 -3.47 -4.84 -10.07
C SER A 261 -3.02 -4.24 -8.74
N LEU A 262 -3.67 -3.15 -8.36
CA LEU A 262 -3.39 -2.41 -7.13
C LEU A 262 -4.55 -2.56 -6.14
N ILE A 263 -4.28 -3.11 -4.96
CA ILE A 263 -5.32 -3.51 -3.97
C ILE A 263 -5.08 -2.92 -2.58
N ASP A 264 -6.08 -3.02 -1.69
CA ASP A 264 -6.01 -2.55 -0.30
C ASP A 264 -5.89 -1.02 -0.13
N TRP A 265 -6.85 -0.30 -0.70
CA TRP A 265 -6.91 1.17 -0.70
C TRP A 265 -7.46 1.80 0.61
N GLU A 266 -7.37 1.10 1.74
CA GLU A 266 -8.02 1.52 2.99
C GLU A 266 -7.32 2.68 3.72
N PHE A 267 -6.06 2.94 3.37
CA PHE A 267 -5.30 4.12 3.81
C PHE A 267 -5.38 5.28 2.81
N PHE A 268 -6.14 5.13 1.72
CA PHE A 268 -6.24 6.17 0.70
C PHE A 268 -6.73 7.47 1.31
N GLY A 269 -6.00 8.54 1.04
CA GLY A 269 -6.17 9.79 1.77
C GLY A 269 -5.13 10.84 1.41
N TYR A 270 -5.19 11.98 2.07
CA TYR A 270 -4.19 13.03 1.93
C TYR A 270 -3.01 12.83 2.90
N SER A 271 -1.79 12.78 2.36
CA SER A 271 -0.55 12.62 3.12
C SER A 271 0.65 13.21 2.37
N SER A 272 1.85 13.12 2.96
CA SER A 272 3.08 13.48 2.26
C SER A 272 3.41 12.40 1.22
N PRO A 273 3.61 12.77 -0.06
CA PRO A 273 3.97 11.83 -1.11
C PRO A 273 5.36 11.21 -0.90
N GLY A 274 6.23 11.85 -0.12
CA GLY A 274 7.54 11.32 0.23
C GLY A 274 7.44 10.05 1.07
N ILE A 275 6.44 9.97 1.96
CA ILE A 275 6.13 8.77 2.75
C ILE A 275 5.75 7.61 1.82
N GLU A 276 4.80 7.83 0.91
CA GLU A 276 4.34 6.79 -0.02
C GLU A 276 5.47 6.22 -0.88
N ILE A 277 6.26 7.08 -1.54
CA ILE A 277 7.31 6.61 -2.44
C ILE A 277 8.47 5.96 -1.68
N SER A 278 8.74 6.36 -0.43
CA SER A 278 9.76 5.72 0.40
C SER A 278 9.28 4.40 0.98
N HIS A 279 8.01 4.30 1.38
CA HIS A 279 7.42 3.06 1.86
C HIS A 279 7.56 1.95 0.81
N PHE A 280 7.11 2.22 -0.42
CA PHE A 280 7.31 1.30 -1.55
C PHE A 280 8.79 0.98 -1.77
N ALA A 281 9.66 2.00 -1.73
CA ALA A 281 11.08 1.80 -1.99
C ALA A 281 11.78 0.93 -0.94
N VAL A 282 11.41 1.03 0.35
CA VAL A 282 11.96 0.17 1.40
C VAL A 282 11.56 -1.27 1.17
N HIS A 283 10.28 -1.54 0.92
CA HIS A 283 9.80 -2.90 0.68
C HIS A 283 10.47 -3.54 -0.54
N ILE A 284 10.67 -2.78 -1.62
CA ILE A 284 11.40 -3.27 -2.80
C ILE A 284 12.91 -3.43 -2.53
N PHE A 285 13.51 -2.48 -1.81
CA PHE A 285 14.92 -2.55 -1.41
C PHE A 285 15.23 -3.80 -0.59
N LEU A 286 14.36 -4.15 0.36
CA LEU A 286 14.52 -5.33 1.21
C LEU A 286 14.57 -6.61 0.40
N ILE A 287 13.76 -6.75 -0.66
CA ILE A 287 13.80 -7.91 -1.57
C ILE A 287 15.19 -8.07 -2.19
N GLY A 288 15.74 -6.98 -2.75
CA GLY A 288 17.06 -7.03 -3.38
C GLY A 288 18.20 -7.22 -2.38
N HIS A 289 18.12 -6.55 -1.22
CA HIS A 289 19.13 -6.61 -0.18
C HIS A 289 19.32 -8.02 0.37
N THR A 290 18.21 -8.76 0.49
CA THR A 290 18.13 -10.06 1.17
C THR A 290 18.27 -11.22 0.20
N SER A 291 18.04 -10.98 -1.08
CA SER A 291 18.26 -11.97 -2.11
C SER A 291 19.75 -12.35 -2.24
N LYS A 292 19.99 -13.63 -2.52
CA LYS A 292 21.31 -14.14 -2.94
C LYS A 292 21.48 -14.13 -4.44
N ASP A 293 20.39 -13.94 -5.18
CA ASP A 293 20.38 -13.94 -6.64
C ASP A 293 20.76 -12.55 -7.18
N GLN A 294 21.79 -12.51 -8.02
CA GLN A 294 22.25 -11.28 -8.66
C GLN A 294 21.19 -10.73 -9.63
N LEU A 295 20.42 -11.59 -10.27
CA LEU A 295 19.36 -11.20 -11.19
C LEU A 295 18.27 -10.40 -10.47
N VAL A 296 17.84 -10.88 -9.30
CA VAL A 296 16.85 -10.19 -8.45
C VAL A 296 17.40 -8.85 -7.97
N LYS A 297 18.68 -8.78 -7.59
CA LYS A 297 19.34 -7.51 -7.21
C LYS A 297 19.34 -6.49 -8.33
N ASP A 298 19.65 -6.92 -9.54
CA ASP A 298 19.70 -6.05 -10.71
C ASP A 298 18.29 -5.60 -11.13
N ALA A 299 17.30 -6.48 -11.03
CA ALA A 299 15.89 -6.16 -11.28
C ALA A 299 15.33 -5.15 -10.26
N VAL A 300 15.60 -5.35 -8.97
CA VAL A 300 15.24 -4.40 -7.90
C VAL A 300 15.87 -3.03 -8.13
N ARG A 301 17.15 -2.99 -8.52
CA ARG A 301 17.83 -1.73 -8.84
C ARG A 301 17.18 -1.02 -10.02
N ALA A 302 16.91 -1.76 -11.11
CA ALA A 302 16.27 -1.21 -12.31
C ALA A 302 14.87 -0.66 -12.00
N LEU A 303 14.06 -1.40 -11.24
CA LEU A 303 12.73 -0.99 -10.81
C LEU A 303 12.77 0.32 -10.01
N LEU A 304 13.57 0.38 -8.95
CA LEU A 304 13.65 1.56 -8.09
C LEU A 304 14.17 2.78 -8.85
N GLN A 305 15.21 2.60 -9.67
CA GLN A 305 15.78 3.68 -10.45
C GLN A 305 14.75 4.28 -11.41
N GLU A 306 14.08 3.44 -12.21
CA GLU A 306 13.08 3.92 -13.16
C GLU A 306 11.83 4.49 -12.47
N PHE A 307 11.43 3.93 -11.34
CA PHE A 307 10.33 4.46 -10.51
C PHE A 307 10.61 5.90 -10.06
N PHE A 308 11.74 6.12 -9.40
CA PHE A 308 12.10 7.46 -8.92
C PHE A 308 12.35 8.45 -10.04
N MET A 309 13.06 8.05 -11.11
CA MET A 309 13.32 8.92 -12.25
C MET A 309 12.01 9.39 -12.88
N ALA A 310 11.07 8.48 -13.10
CA ALA A 310 9.79 8.81 -13.72
C ALA A 310 8.89 9.66 -12.81
N TYR A 311 8.86 9.34 -11.51
CA TYR A 311 8.11 10.09 -10.52
C TYR A 311 8.62 11.53 -10.42
N VAL A 312 9.92 11.71 -10.14
CA VAL A 312 10.55 13.03 -9.98
C VAL A 312 10.44 13.87 -11.25
N ALA A 313 10.65 13.28 -12.43
CA ALA A 313 10.50 13.99 -13.70
C ALA A 313 9.08 14.55 -13.88
N SER A 314 8.07 13.89 -13.32
CA SER A 314 6.67 14.27 -13.43
C SER A 314 6.24 15.30 -12.38
N THR A 315 6.88 15.32 -11.21
CA THR A 315 6.41 16.12 -10.06
C THR A 315 7.27 17.34 -9.72
N LYS A 316 8.52 17.41 -10.20
CA LYS A 316 9.52 18.43 -9.80
C LYS A 316 9.09 19.88 -9.98
N ASP A 317 8.16 20.15 -10.90
CA ASP A 317 7.70 21.51 -11.20
C ASP A 317 6.45 21.90 -10.39
N THR A 318 5.90 20.99 -9.59
CA THR A 318 4.67 21.20 -8.80
C THR A 318 4.88 20.95 -7.31
N LEU A 319 5.60 19.89 -6.95
CA LEU A 319 5.88 19.55 -5.56
C LEU A 319 7.12 20.27 -5.04
N ASP A 320 7.15 20.51 -3.73
CA ASP A 320 8.35 20.96 -3.03
C ASP A 320 9.34 19.80 -2.97
N MET A 321 10.43 19.89 -3.73
CA MET A 321 11.40 18.80 -3.85
C MET A 321 12.30 18.66 -2.62
N GLU A 322 12.45 19.70 -1.80
CA GLU A 322 13.21 19.63 -0.56
C GLU A 322 12.40 18.88 0.50
N GLU A 323 11.13 19.24 0.68
CA GLU A 323 10.22 18.53 1.58
C GLU A 323 10.00 17.08 1.16
N LEU A 324 9.83 16.84 -0.16
CA LEU A 324 9.64 15.49 -0.68
C LEU A 324 10.85 14.63 -0.30
N TYR A 325 12.04 15.20 -0.43
CA TYR A 325 13.28 14.52 -0.15
C TYR A 325 13.47 14.25 1.35
N GLU A 326 13.19 15.24 2.20
CA GLU A 326 13.29 15.13 3.65
C GLU A 326 12.31 14.09 4.22
N SER A 327 11.04 14.16 3.83
CA SER A 327 10.01 13.22 4.25
C SER A 327 10.32 11.79 3.79
N CYS A 328 10.74 11.64 2.54
CA CYS A 328 11.14 10.37 1.95
C CYS A 328 12.31 9.73 2.72
N CYS A 329 13.34 10.50 3.04
CA CYS A 329 14.50 9.96 3.75
C CYS A 329 14.21 9.62 5.21
N THR A 330 13.45 10.47 5.89
CA THR A 330 13.04 10.22 7.28
C THR A 330 12.21 8.95 7.37
N HIS A 331 11.18 8.82 6.52
CA HIS A 331 10.36 7.61 6.48
C HIS A 331 11.17 6.39 6.06
N PHE A 332 12.04 6.48 5.05
CA PHE A 332 12.89 5.35 4.62
C PHE A 332 13.74 4.77 5.77
N GLY A 333 14.34 5.65 6.59
CA GLY A 333 15.12 5.23 7.75
C GLY A 333 14.27 4.59 8.86
N LEU A 334 13.10 5.17 9.15
CA LEU A 334 12.16 4.65 10.14
C LEU A 334 11.57 3.29 9.71
N GLU A 335 11.15 3.18 8.46
CA GLU A 335 10.56 1.96 7.90
C GLU A 335 11.58 0.81 7.89
N LEU A 336 12.86 1.06 7.60
CA LEU A 336 13.90 0.04 7.77
C LEU A 336 14.08 -0.42 9.23
N ILE A 337 13.91 0.47 10.20
CA ILE A 337 13.96 0.08 11.63
C ILE A 337 12.75 -0.80 11.96
N ILE A 338 11.56 -0.40 11.51
CA ILE A 338 10.30 -1.12 11.74
C ILE A 338 10.36 -2.51 11.09
N GLU A 339 10.69 -2.58 9.80
CA GLU A 339 10.80 -3.83 9.06
C GLU A 339 11.97 -4.70 9.52
N GLY A 340 13.10 -4.08 9.89
CA GLY A 340 14.22 -4.77 10.50
C GLY A 340 13.83 -5.47 11.80
N ALA A 341 12.88 -4.92 12.56
CA ALA A 341 12.40 -5.51 13.80
C ALA A 341 11.25 -6.51 13.60
N SER A 342 10.36 -6.27 12.63
CA SER A 342 9.24 -7.15 12.32
C SER A 342 9.70 -8.48 11.72
N GLY A 343 10.77 -8.46 10.91
CA GLY A 343 11.30 -9.65 10.25
C GLY A 343 10.40 -10.20 9.14
N ASN A 344 9.33 -9.50 8.76
CA ASN A 344 8.29 -9.96 7.82
C ASN A 344 8.82 -10.34 6.42
N TRP A 345 10.00 -9.86 6.06
CA TRP A 345 10.65 -10.07 4.76
C TRP A 345 11.64 -11.26 4.73
N CYS A 346 11.84 -11.97 5.85
CA CYS A 346 12.70 -13.16 5.91
C CYS A 346 12.04 -14.32 6.66
N ASP A 347 12.44 -15.57 6.36
CA ASP A 347 11.96 -16.77 7.06
C ASP A 347 12.40 -16.86 8.54
N ALA A 348 12.97 -15.78 9.10
CA ALA A 348 13.34 -15.71 10.50
C ALA A 348 12.07 -15.47 11.33
N GLY A 349 11.39 -16.56 11.68
CA GLY A 349 10.16 -16.56 12.45
C GLY A 349 10.24 -15.73 13.74
N GLU A 350 9.07 -15.31 14.21
CA GLU A 350 8.84 -14.57 15.45
C GLU A 350 9.65 -15.15 16.63
N GLY A 351 10.69 -14.44 17.04
CA GLY A 351 11.55 -14.80 18.15
C GLY A 351 12.06 -13.56 18.86
N LYS A 352 12.23 -13.63 20.19
CA LYS A 352 12.62 -12.49 21.05
C LYS A 352 14.02 -11.89 20.76
N LYS A 353 14.79 -12.47 19.84
CA LYS A 353 16.12 -12.00 19.47
C LYS A 353 16.17 -11.83 17.96
N LEU A 354 16.45 -10.61 17.52
CA LEU A 354 16.62 -10.27 16.10
C LEU A 354 17.64 -11.21 15.47
N SER A 355 17.34 -11.71 14.26
CA SER A 355 18.32 -12.39 13.42
C SER A 355 19.47 -11.45 13.06
N ALA A 356 20.59 -12.01 12.59
CA ALA A 356 21.72 -11.18 12.15
C ALA A 356 21.31 -10.29 10.96
N GLU A 357 20.49 -10.82 10.08
CA GLU A 357 19.92 -10.12 8.93
C GLU A 357 18.98 -8.99 9.36
N ALA A 358 18.04 -9.28 10.28
CA ALA A 358 17.14 -8.29 10.88
C ALA A 358 17.91 -7.13 11.53
N ARG A 359 18.96 -7.46 12.30
CA ARG A 359 19.83 -6.46 12.91
C ARG A 359 20.59 -5.62 11.88
N ALA A 360 21.08 -6.23 10.81
CA ALA A 360 21.78 -5.51 9.75
C ALA A 360 20.88 -4.49 9.05
N ILE A 361 19.61 -4.84 8.78
CA ILE A 361 18.61 -3.92 8.22
C ILE A 361 18.32 -2.76 9.18
N LEU A 362 18.08 -3.07 10.46
CA LEU A 362 17.90 -2.06 11.49
C LEU A 362 19.10 -1.10 11.56
N ASP A 363 20.32 -1.62 11.51
CA ASP A 363 21.55 -0.81 11.53
C ASP A 363 21.68 0.09 10.28
N ILE A 364 21.17 -0.34 9.11
CA ILE A 364 21.10 0.52 7.91
C ILE A 364 20.15 1.69 8.16
N GLY A 365 18.95 1.44 8.71
CA GLY A 365 17.99 2.47 9.06
C GLY A 365 18.55 3.48 10.06
N LEU A 366 19.21 2.99 11.12
CA LEU A 366 19.89 3.83 12.11
C LEU A 366 21.00 4.70 11.49
N GLN A 367 21.84 4.10 10.64
CA GLN A 367 22.89 4.85 9.95
C GLN A 367 22.30 5.93 9.03
N HIS A 368 21.17 5.64 8.39
CA HIS A 368 20.47 6.60 7.54
C HIS A 368 20.01 7.82 8.34
N LEU A 369 19.33 7.61 9.48
CA LEU A 369 18.82 8.69 10.31
C LEU A 369 19.94 9.49 11.02
N ARG A 370 20.99 8.81 11.50
CA ARG A 370 22.08 9.45 12.28
C ARG A 370 23.02 10.31 11.45
N LYS A 371 23.23 10.00 10.17
CA LYS A 371 24.24 10.71 9.37
C LYS A 371 23.87 12.16 9.06
N GLY A 372 22.66 12.61 9.38
CA GLY A 372 22.23 14.02 9.26
C GLY A 372 22.31 14.58 7.85
N ASN A 373 22.61 13.74 6.86
CA ASN A 373 22.68 14.09 5.46
C ASN A 373 22.10 12.91 4.68
N PRO A 374 20.81 12.98 4.33
CA PRO A 374 20.17 11.92 3.58
C PRO A 374 20.79 11.68 2.20
N GLN A 375 21.71 12.57 1.78
CA GLN A 375 22.29 12.68 0.44
C GLN A 375 23.33 11.62 0.05
N GLU A 376 23.66 10.63 0.88
CA GLU A 376 24.78 9.73 0.53
C GLU A 376 24.47 8.25 0.43
N LEU A 377 23.46 7.70 1.12
CA LEU A 377 23.48 6.24 1.31
C LEU A 377 22.68 5.41 0.31
N ILE A 378 21.46 5.81 -0.06
CA ILE A 378 20.57 4.97 -0.90
C ILE A 378 19.79 5.83 -1.91
N MET A 379 19.07 6.84 -1.43
CA MET A 379 18.19 7.65 -2.27
C MET A 379 18.93 8.51 -3.28
N THR A 380 20.14 8.98 -2.97
CA THR A 380 20.87 9.89 -3.88
C THR A 380 21.48 9.17 -5.06
N LYS A 381 21.78 7.87 -4.93
CA LYS A 381 22.14 7.01 -6.06
C LYS A 381 20.92 6.56 -6.89
N LEU A 382 19.72 6.66 -6.32
CA LEU A 382 18.46 6.30 -6.99
C LEU A 382 17.73 7.51 -7.60
N ILE A 383 17.92 8.72 -7.06
CA ILE A 383 17.21 9.96 -7.43
C ILE A 383 18.08 10.94 -8.22
N LYS A 384 19.41 11.02 -7.98
CA LYS A 384 20.27 11.91 -8.78
C LYS A 384 20.79 11.12 -10.01
N PRO A 385 20.48 11.56 -11.25
CA PRO A 385 20.95 10.91 -12.48
C PRO A 385 22.48 10.92 -12.62
#